data_AF-A0A970EAQ5-F1
#
_entry.id   AF-A0A970EAQ5-F1
#
_cell.length_a   1.000
_cell.length_b   1.000
_cell.length_c   1.000
_cell.angle_alpha   90.00
_cell.angle_beta   90.00
_cell.angle_gamma   90.00
#
_symmetry.space_group_name_H-M   'P 1'
#
loop_
_entity.id
_entity.type
_entity.pdbx_description
1 polymer ?
#
loop_
_entity_poly.entity_id
_entity_poly.type
_entity_poly.pdbx_seq_one_letter_code
_entity_poly.pdbx_strand_id
1 'polypeptide(L)'
;MPFMVVLKWYKLFVNASMSGIGAISGYLYGDTLADENATRLAIKIITEAYDVTRKADIPFPEKALAPFPTPDKLTARSEPALKKTIAMLNAVLKDHHAIKSSVLQDLEKGKKTEIDYWNGYISTLGKKLGVETPVNDAITSMVKEIEAGIRKITPDNIKELCDKGLHKFRKEYYEGIMDEYKDVTQCIIWPKPTLGFMLSDTYTRPFFEPGSPKWDIPKPFVLKIAACGAYIMPSVNPNQPLTQAAINEQVEKSIDLGACACHIHVRDDNGMHTLDLKRFHEVIDNLRAKYGKENLLIDGCPEGGKDFLDTCGPLIEFKDDWETCPLTCAAVWLGNLLFIPSTSKATQGMGEIMESVGIKPEMVCHDLGDIDNARRWLIDTGIVKKPYYFRICMGEPGWGTVTNPRALMDTYRQACDRILEIDPDSKVMVSMSGRAGIWGVMLAAMYGPPIIGARIGMEDSIWMRPFDDEVIKDNPSIVAEIVKGLEFLGRRPATANEYREMLGLPKVFDKK
;
A
#
# COMPACT_ATOMS: atom_id res chain seq x y z
N MET A 1 2.00 -49.09 5.74
CA MET A 1 1.06 -49.51 6.80
C MET A 1 0.58 -48.37 7.76
N PRO A 2 0.44 -47.07 7.39
CA PRO A 2 -0.09 -46.07 8.33
C PRO A 2 -1.59 -45.71 8.17
N PHE A 3 -2.19 -45.82 6.98
CA PHE A 3 -3.56 -45.33 6.72
C PHE A 3 -4.68 -46.06 7.51
N MET A 4 -4.58 -47.39 7.61
CA MET A 4 -5.57 -48.21 8.34
C MET A 4 -5.56 -47.95 9.85
N VAL A 5 -4.43 -47.54 10.43
CA VAL A 5 -4.32 -47.20 11.85
C VAL A 5 -5.06 -45.89 12.12
N VAL A 6 -4.88 -44.89 11.26
CA VAL A 6 -5.54 -43.59 11.34
C VAL A 6 -7.06 -43.72 11.26
N LEU A 7 -7.59 -44.49 10.30
CA LEU A 7 -9.04 -44.70 10.18
C LEU A 7 -9.65 -45.40 11.41
N LYS A 8 -8.92 -46.33 12.03
CA LYS A 8 -9.35 -46.97 13.29
C LYS A 8 -9.48 -45.95 14.42
N TRP A 9 -8.56 -44.98 14.52
CA TRP A 9 -8.62 -43.93 15.52
C TRP A 9 -9.75 -42.93 15.28
N TYR A 10 -10.02 -42.52 14.03
CA TYR A 10 -11.20 -41.69 13.73
C TYR A 10 -12.50 -42.38 14.15
N LYS A 11 -12.63 -43.67 13.83
CA LYS A 11 -13.80 -44.45 14.24
C LYS A 11 -13.87 -44.58 15.76
N LEU A 12 -12.74 -44.78 16.43
CA LEU A 12 -12.66 -44.84 17.88
C LEU A 12 -13.06 -43.50 18.53
N PHE A 13 -12.66 -42.34 17.98
CA PHE A 13 -13.07 -41.03 18.50
C PHE A 13 -14.59 -40.87 18.50
N VAL A 14 -15.24 -41.21 17.38
CA VAL A 14 -16.71 -41.13 17.27
C VAL A 14 -17.40 -42.14 18.18
N ASN A 15 -16.92 -43.39 18.21
CA ASN A 15 -17.52 -44.42 19.06
C ASN A 15 -17.36 -44.11 20.55
N ALA A 16 -16.17 -43.73 20.99
CA ALA A 16 -15.90 -43.43 22.40
C ALA A 16 -16.71 -42.22 22.88
N SER A 17 -16.89 -41.21 22.04
CA SER A 17 -17.66 -40.01 22.38
C SER A 17 -19.16 -40.26 22.32
N MET A 18 -19.70 -40.57 21.14
CA MET A 18 -21.14 -40.65 20.91
C MET A 18 -21.76 -41.90 21.54
N SER A 19 -21.13 -43.08 21.36
CA SER A 19 -21.67 -44.31 21.95
C SER A 19 -21.46 -44.34 23.46
N GLY A 20 -20.35 -43.81 23.97
CA GLY A 20 -20.08 -43.73 25.41
C GLY A 20 -21.08 -42.83 26.14
N ILE A 21 -21.38 -41.64 25.59
CA ILE A 21 -22.40 -40.75 26.15
C ILE A 21 -23.80 -41.37 26.03
N GLY A 22 -24.14 -41.95 24.88
CA GLY A 22 -25.42 -42.64 24.70
C GLY A 22 -25.61 -43.81 25.67
N ALA A 23 -24.54 -44.57 25.96
CA ALA A 23 -24.58 -45.71 26.87
C ALA A 23 -24.98 -45.34 28.30
N ILE A 24 -24.50 -44.19 28.80
CA ILE A 24 -24.81 -43.76 30.17
C ILE A 24 -26.12 -42.98 30.25
N SER A 25 -26.53 -42.30 29.19
CA SER A 25 -27.66 -41.35 29.21
C SER A 25 -28.95 -41.87 28.59
N GLY A 26 -28.85 -42.84 27.69
CA GLY A 26 -29.96 -43.26 26.83
C GLY A 26 -30.14 -42.38 25.58
N TYR A 27 -29.27 -41.39 25.37
CA TYR A 27 -29.33 -40.47 24.24
C TYR A 27 -29.02 -41.15 22.91
N LEU A 28 -29.77 -40.76 21.87
CA LEU A 28 -29.35 -40.93 20.48
C LEU A 28 -28.21 -39.94 20.17
N TYR A 29 -27.57 -40.12 19.01
CA TYR A 29 -26.52 -39.20 18.58
C TYR A 29 -27.04 -37.76 18.47
N GLY A 30 -28.25 -37.57 17.95
CA GLY A 30 -28.88 -36.26 17.86
C GLY A 30 -29.17 -35.63 19.23
N ASP A 31 -29.59 -36.42 20.21
CA ASP A 31 -29.86 -35.93 21.57
C ASP A 31 -28.57 -35.48 22.26
N THR A 32 -27.48 -36.24 22.06
CA THR A 32 -26.14 -35.86 22.54
C THR A 32 -25.68 -34.52 21.96
N LEU A 33 -25.97 -34.26 20.68
CA LEU A 33 -25.61 -33.01 20.01
C LEU A 33 -26.53 -31.83 20.37
N ALA A 34 -27.75 -32.12 20.82
CA ALA A 34 -28.72 -31.12 21.26
C ALA A 34 -28.49 -30.67 22.71
N ASP A 35 -27.91 -31.53 23.55
CA ASP A 35 -27.53 -31.21 24.93
C ASP A 35 -26.10 -30.63 24.98
N GLU A 36 -25.99 -29.38 25.45
CA GLU A 36 -24.72 -28.64 25.51
C GLU A 36 -23.67 -29.37 26.38
N ASN A 37 -24.09 -29.92 27.51
CA ASN A 37 -23.18 -30.62 28.43
C ASN A 37 -22.76 -31.97 27.87
N ALA A 38 -23.68 -32.69 27.24
CA ALA A 38 -23.40 -33.95 26.55
C ALA A 38 -22.41 -33.75 25.39
N THR A 39 -22.66 -32.74 24.55
CA THR A 39 -21.77 -32.38 23.43
C THR A 39 -20.38 -32.00 23.94
N ARG A 40 -20.33 -31.24 25.05
CA ARG A 40 -19.07 -30.84 25.65
C ARG A 40 -18.25 -32.03 26.16
N LEU A 41 -18.89 -32.97 26.85
CA LEU A 41 -18.23 -34.21 27.28
C LEU A 41 -17.78 -35.04 26.08
N ALA A 42 -18.59 -35.15 25.02
CA ALA A 42 -18.22 -35.83 23.78
C ALA A 42 -16.94 -35.25 23.15
N ILE A 43 -16.83 -33.92 23.06
CA ILE A 43 -15.62 -33.25 22.54
C ILE A 43 -14.42 -33.48 23.47
N LYS A 44 -14.63 -33.50 24.79
CA LYS A 44 -13.54 -33.81 25.73
C LYS A 44 -13.06 -35.25 25.62
N ILE A 45 -13.94 -36.21 25.40
CA ILE A 45 -13.58 -37.60 25.11
C ILE A 45 -12.68 -37.68 23.88
N ILE A 46 -13.05 -36.98 22.79
CA ILE A 46 -12.23 -36.91 21.57
C ILE A 46 -10.89 -36.21 21.84
N THR A 47 -10.88 -35.15 22.65
CA THR A 47 -9.67 -34.40 23.00
C THR A 47 -8.69 -35.27 23.78
N GLU A 48 -9.15 -35.96 24.82
CA GLU A 48 -8.35 -36.92 25.59
C GLU A 48 -7.79 -38.03 24.70
N ALA A 49 -8.64 -38.62 23.84
CA ALA A 49 -8.21 -39.66 22.92
C ALA A 49 -7.15 -39.15 21.94
N TYR A 50 -7.30 -37.93 21.44
CA TYR A 50 -6.33 -37.33 20.53
C TYR A 50 -5.00 -36.99 21.24
N ASP A 51 -5.04 -36.50 22.48
CA ASP A 51 -3.82 -36.26 23.27
C ASP A 51 -3.04 -37.56 23.51
N VAL A 52 -3.73 -38.67 23.77
CA VAL A 52 -3.14 -40.01 23.85
C VAL A 52 -2.48 -40.39 22.52
N THR A 53 -3.13 -40.15 21.38
CA THR A 53 -2.53 -40.46 20.06
C THR A 53 -1.31 -39.61 19.74
N ARG A 54 -1.29 -38.35 20.16
CA ARG A 54 -0.13 -37.47 20.00
C ARG A 54 1.05 -37.96 20.83
N LYS A 55 0.82 -38.35 22.07
CA LYS A 55 1.87 -38.90 22.95
C LYS A 55 2.37 -40.27 22.49
N ALA A 56 1.54 -41.03 21.77
CA ALA A 56 1.88 -42.30 21.17
C ALA A 56 2.56 -42.19 19.79
N ASP A 57 2.85 -40.97 19.31
CA ASP A 57 3.43 -40.68 17.99
C ASP A 57 2.64 -41.31 16.82
N ILE A 58 1.31 -41.33 16.92
CA ILE A 58 0.45 -41.88 15.87
C ILE A 58 0.25 -40.83 14.77
N PRO A 59 0.68 -41.10 13.52
CA PRO A 59 0.73 -40.08 12.48
C PRO A 59 -0.67 -39.83 11.89
N PHE A 60 -1.22 -38.63 12.06
CA PHE A 60 -2.40 -38.18 11.31
C PHE A 60 -1.97 -37.32 10.11
N PRO A 61 -2.64 -37.45 8.95
CA PRO A 61 -2.31 -36.65 7.78
C PRO A 61 -2.62 -35.15 7.99
N GLU A 62 -1.77 -34.29 7.44
CA GLU A 62 -1.95 -32.83 7.49
C GLU A 62 -3.22 -32.36 6.76
N LYS A 63 -3.67 -33.13 5.76
CA LYS A 63 -4.89 -32.87 5.01
C LYS A 63 -6.04 -33.72 5.55
N ALA A 64 -7.25 -33.15 5.56
CA ALA A 64 -8.46 -33.84 5.95
C ALA A 64 -8.68 -35.10 5.10
N LEU A 65 -9.15 -36.18 5.74
CA LEU A 65 -9.51 -37.42 5.07
C LEU A 65 -11.03 -37.43 4.89
N ALA A 66 -11.52 -36.84 3.79
CA ALA A 66 -12.95 -36.75 3.51
C ALA A 66 -13.65 -38.12 3.74
N PRO A 67 -14.74 -38.18 4.52
CA PRO A 67 -15.52 -37.05 5.06
C PRO A 67 -15.02 -36.47 6.40
N PHE A 68 -13.95 -37.02 7.00
CA PHE A 68 -13.45 -36.61 8.31
C PHE A 68 -12.52 -35.37 8.24
N PRO A 69 -12.77 -34.33 9.06
CA PRO A 69 -11.82 -33.23 9.22
C PRO A 69 -10.55 -33.74 9.93
N THR A 70 -9.47 -32.94 9.93
CA THR A 70 -8.29 -33.25 10.74
C THR A 70 -8.67 -33.34 12.22
N PRO A 71 -8.04 -34.23 13.04
CA PRO A 71 -8.52 -34.51 14.39
C PRO A 71 -8.48 -33.27 15.29
N ASP A 72 -7.49 -32.39 15.10
CA ASP A 72 -7.40 -31.11 15.81
C ASP A 72 -8.70 -30.29 15.72
N LYS A 73 -9.42 -30.35 14.60
CA LYS A 73 -10.70 -29.65 14.39
C LYS A 73 -11.87 -30.28 15.14
N LEU A 74 -11.72 -31.49 15.67
CA LEU A 74 -12.68 -32.19 16.52
C LEU A 74 -12.30 -32.13 18.00
N THR A 75 -11.22 -31.44 18.35
CA THR A 75 -10.79 -31.21 19.74
C THR A 75 -11.05 -29.78 20.18
N ALA A 76 -11.16 -29.57 21.49
CA ALA A 76 -11.22 -28.23 22.07
C ALA A 76 -10.49 -28.22 23.41
N ARG A 77 -9.76 -27.13 23.67
CA ARG A 77 -9.03 -26.91 24.95
C ARG A 77 -9.40 -25.58 25.62
N SER A 78 -10.35 -24.85 25.05
CA SER A 78 -10.81 -23.54 25.51
C SER A 78 -12.26 -23.30 25.13
N GLU A 79 -12.96 -22.38 25.82
CA GLU A 79 -14.34 -22.02 25.48
C GLU A 79 -14.49 -21.45 24.05
N PRO A 80 -13.58 -20.58 23.55
CA PRO A 80 -13.66 -20.12 22.16
C PRO A 80 -13.47 -21.26 21.15
N ALA A 81 -12.54 -22.19 21.40
CA ALA A 81 -12.33 -23.34 20.54
C ALA A 81 -13.55 -24.27 20.53
N LEU A 82 -14.17 -24.48 21.69
CA LEU A 82 -15.33 -25.35 21.84
C LEU A 82 -16.48 -24.96 20.91
N LYS A 83 -16.82 -23.67 20.82
CA LYS A 83 -17.90 -23.20 19.92
C LYS A 83 -17.67 -23.62 18.46
N LYS A 84 -16.44 -23.50 17.99
CA LYS A 84 -16.05 -23.89 16.63
C LYS A 84 -16.08 -25.40 16.44
N THR A 85 -15.61 -26.14 17.45
CA THR A 85 -15.58 -27.61 17.44
C THR A 85 -16.97 -28.21 17.49
N ILE A 86 -17.91 -27.62 18.24
CA ILE A 86 -19.33 -28.02 18.25
C ILE A 86 -19.93 -27.91 16.84
N ALA A 87 -19.71 -26.77 16.16
CA ALA A 87 -20.20 -26.58 14.80
C ALA A 87 -19.62 -27.62 13.83
N MET A 88 -18.33 -27.96 13.98
CA MET A 88 -17.68 -28.99 13.17
C MET A 88 -18.24 -30.39 13.45
N LEU A 89 -18.41 -30.76 14.72
CA LEU A 89 -18.95 -32.06 15.11
C LEU A 89 -20.39 -32.24 14.62
N ASN A 90 -21.22 -31.20 14.75
CA ASN A 90 -22.57 -31.16 14.19
C ASN A 90 -22.58 -31.34 12.66
N ALA A 91 -21.64 -30.72 11.94
CA ALA A 91 -21.55 -30.88 10.50
C ALA A 91 -21.16 -32.31 10.10
N VAL A 92 -20.22 -32.93 10.82
CA VAL A 92 -19.76 -34.32 10.55
C VAL A 92 -20.86 -35.34 10.82
N LEU A 93 -21.70 -35.12 11.85
CA LEU A 93 -22.71 -36.08 12.29
C LEU A 93 -24.13 -35.75 11.85
N LYS A 94 -24.33 -34.73 11.01
CA LYS A 94 -25.65 -34.23 10.58
C LYS A 94 -26.62 -35.32 10.10
N ASP A 95 -26.12 -36.29 9.33
CA ASP A 95 -26.96 -37.37 8.76
C ASP A 95 -27.11 -38.59 9.70
N HIS A 96 -26.56 -38.52 10.91
CA HIS A 96 -26.46 -39.63 11.87
C HIS A 96 -27.29 -39.40 13.15
N HIS A 97 -28.12 -38.37 13.21
CA HIS A 97 -28.86 -37.97 14.43
C HIS A 97 -29.76 -39.09 15.00
N ALA A 98 -30.39 -39.89 14.15
CA ALA A 98 -31.32 -40.95 14.56
C ALA A 98 -30.62 -42.24 15.05
N ILE A 99 -29.27 -42.28 15.07
CA ILE A 99 -28.54 -43.49 15.44
C ILE A 99 -28.60 -43.72 16.94
N LYS A 100 -29.10 -44.90 17.33
CA LYS A 100 -28.94 -45.49 18.65
C LYS A 100 -27.70 -46.36 18.67
N SER A 101 -26.74 -46.09 19.56
CA SER A 101 -25.47 -46.83 19.60
C SER A 101 -25.69 -48.32 19.92
N SER A 102 -24.81 -49.18 19.40
CA SER A 102 -24.87 -50.62 19.69
C SER A 102 -24.69 -50.92 21.18
N VAL A 103 -23.80 -50.18 21.85
CA VAL A 103 -23.57 -50.30 23.31
C VAL A 103 -24.84 -49.99 24.09
N LEU A 104 -25.56 -48.92 23.75
CA LEU A 104 -26.83 -48.61 24.40
C LEU A 104 -27.86 -49.74 24.18
N GLN A 105 -27.98 -50.25 22.95
CA GLN A 105 -28.89 -51.35 22.65
C GLN A 105 -28.54 -52.65 23.40
N ASP A 106 -27.26 -52.93 23.63
CA ASP A 106 -26.82 -54.10 24.37
C ASP A 106 -27.03 -53.96 25.88
N LEU A 107 -26.81 -52.76 26.44
CA LEU A 107 -27.12 -52.47 27.83
C LEU A 107 -28.62 -52.57 28.12
N GLU A 108 -29.48 -52.08 27.22
CA GLU A 108 -30.94 -52.21 27.32
C GLU A 108 -31.40 -53.69 27.33
N LYS A 109 -30.59 -54.59 26.75
CA LYS A 109 -30.81 -56.04 26.72
C LYS A 109 -30.06 -56.79 27.84
N GLY A 110 -29.38 -56.08 28.75
CA GLY A 110 -28.61 -56.67 29.85
C GLY A 110 -27.36 -57.44 29.42
N LYS A 111 -26.76 -57.08 28.27
CA LYS A 111 -25.55 -57.71 27.75
C LYS A 111 -24.29 -56.92 28.12
N LYS A 112 -23.15 -57.61 28.10
CA LYS A 112 -21.82 -56.97 28.17
C LYS A 112 -21.51 -56.24 26.86
N THR A 113 -20.72 -55.16 26.96
CA THR A 113 -20.45 -54.22 25.88
C THR A 113 -18.97 -54.14 25.53
N GLU A 114 -18.64 -53.47 24.42
CA GLU A 114 -17.27 -53.23 23.96
C GLU A 114 -16.60 -52.00 24.60
N ILE A 115 -17.13 -51.46 25.70
CA ILE A 115 -16.62 -50.23 26.32
C ILE A 115 -15.12 -50.30 26.67
N ASP A 116 -14.64 -51.48 27.05
CA ASP A 116 -13.22 -51.74 27.36
C ASP A 116 -12.31 -51.56 26.14
N TYR A 117 -12.85 -51.80 24.94
CA TYR A 117 -12.13 -51.63 23.67
C TYR A 117 -12.25 -50.20 23.11
N TRP A 118 -13.13 -49.37 23.69
CA TRP A 118 -13.31 -47.98 23.30
C TRP A 118 -12.72 -47.01 24.33
N ASN A 119 -13.55 -46.47 25.23
CA ASN A 119 -13.10 -45.55 26.28
C ASN A 119 -12.08 -46.23 27.21
N GLY A 120 -12.27 -47.52 27.54
CA GLY A 120 -11.32 -48.28 28.36
C GLY A 120 -9.94 -48.44 27.70
N TYR A 121 -9.90 -48.56 26.37
CA TYR A 121 -8.64 -48.63 25.62
C TYR A 121 -7.90 -47.28 25.65
N ILE A 122 -8.62 -46.17 25.46
CA ILE A 122 -8.08 -44.81 25.59
C ILE A 122 -7.52 -44.59 26.99
N SER A 123 -8.28 -44.95 28.03
CA SER A 123 -7.86 -44.87 29.44
C SER A 123 -6.61 -45.67 29.74
N THR A 124 -6.55 -46.92 29.27
CA THR A 124 -5.41 -47.81 29.50
C THR A 124 -4.15 -47.28 28.82
N LEU A 125 -4.29 -46.81 27.58
CA LEU A 125 -3.16 -46.25 26.83
C LEU A 125 -2.71 -44.90 27.42
N GLY A 126 -3.64 -44.05 27.83
CA GLY A 126 -3.34 -42.79 28.53
C GLY A 126 -2.53 -43.00 29.80
N LYS A 127 -2.95 -43.93 30.67
CA LYS A 127 -2.18 -44.30 31.87
C LYS A 127 -0.78 -44.78 31.55
N LYS A 128 -0.61 -45.60 30.50
CA LYS A 128 0.71 -46.09 30.05
C LYS A 128 1.63 -44.95 29.57
N LEU A 129 1.05 -43.91 28.97
CA LEU A 129 1.77 -42.79 28.35
C LEU A 129 1.87 -41.55 29.23
N GLY A 130 1.28 -41.57 30.44
CA GLY A 130 1.22 -40.42 31.34
C GLY A 130 0.29 -39.30 30.86
N VAL A 131 -0.75 -39.63 30.09
CA VAL A 131 -1.79 -38.67 29.64
C VAL A 131 -3.05 -38.91 30.47
N GLU A 132 -3.57 -37.87 31.12
CA GLU A 132 -4.81 -37.95 31.90
C GLU A 132 -6.03 -38.09 30.97
N THR A 133 -6.90 -39.04 31.27
CA THR A 133 -8.13 -39.31 30.50
C THR A 133 -9.38 -39.38 31.40
N PRO A 134 -9.64 -38.35 32.23
CA PRO A 134 -10.64 -38.43 33.30
C PRO A 134 -12.08 -38.61 32.80
N VAL A 135 -12.45 -38.07 31.63
CA VAL A 135 -13.79 -38.28 31.07
C VAL A 135 -13.92 -39.71 30.55
N ASN A 136 -12.92 -40.23 29.83
CA ASN A 136 -12.94 -41.63 29.37
C ASN A 136 -12.96 -42.63 30.55
N ASP A 137 -12.19 -42.38 31.61
CA ASP A 137 -12.19 -43.21 32.82
C ASP A 137 -13.57 -43.23 33.49
N ALA A 138 -14.22 -42.07 33.60
CA ALA A 138 -15.53 -41.95 34.21
C ALA A 138 -16.62 -42.64 33.38
N ILE A 139 -16.60 -42.50 32.06
CA ILE A 139 -17.55 -43.18 31.16
C ILE A 139 -17.40 -44.70 31.26
N THR A 140 -16.16 -45.22 31.21
CA THR A 140 -15.92 -46.67 31.34
C THR A 140 -16.43 -47.19 32.69
N SER A 141 -16.17 -46.48 33.79
CA SER A 141 -16.67 -46.88 35.12
C SER A 141 -18.20 -46.91 35.17
N MET A 142 -18.87 -45.85 34.68
CA MET A 142 -20.33 -45.78 34.70
C MET A 142 -20.98 -46.87 33.85
N VAL A 143 -20.43 -47.17 32.67
CA VAL A 143 -20.94 -48.27 31.83
C VAL A 143 -20.76 -49.62 32.53
N LYS A 144 -19.65 -49.85 33.22
CA LYS A 144 -19.42 -51.07 34.01
C LYS A 144 -20.41 -51.21 35.17
N GLU A 145 -20.77 -50.11 35.83
CA GLU A 145 -21.81 -50.09 36.86
C GLU A 145 -23.20 -50.43 36.27
N ILE A 146 -23.48 -50.00 35.04
CA ILE A 146 -24.73 -50.35 34.32
C ILE A 146 -24.72 -51.83 33.92
N GLU A 147 -23.60 -52.36 33.39
CA GLU A 147 -23.45 -53.79 33.09
C GLU A 147 -23.67 -54.68 34.32
N ALA A 148 -23.28 -54.20 35.51
CA ALA A 148 -23.47 -54.89 36.77
C ALA A 148 -24.87 -54.71 37.38
N GLY A 149 -25.75 -53.92 36.75
CA GLY A 149 -27.10 -53.62 37.25
C GLY A 149 -27.13 -52.67 38.46
N ILE A 150 -26.00 -52.02 38.78
CA ILE A 150 -25.85 -51.12 39.93
C ILE A 150 -26.37 -49.72 39.59
N ARG A 151 -26.15 -49.27 38.34
CA ARG A 151 -26.56 -47.96 37.82
C ARG A 151 -27.63 -48.11 36.75
N LYS A 152 -28.58 -47.17 36.70
CA LYS A 152 -29.57 -47.07 35.62
C LYS A 152 -29.06 -46.18 34.49
N ILE A 153 -29.49 -46.48 33.27
CA ILE A 153 -29.29 -45.60 32.11
C ILE A 153 -30.25 -44.41 32.26
N THR A 154 -29.71 -43.21 32.42
CA THR A 154 -30.50 -41.97 32.63
C THR A 154 -29.68 -40.73 32.26
N PRO A 155 -30.31 -39.68 31.70
CA PRO A 155 -29.66 -38.40 31.46
C PRO A 155 -29.01 -37.78 32.72
N ASP A 156 -29.49 -38.12 33.92
CA ASP A 156 -28.90 -37.64 35.18
C ASP A 156 -27.42 -38.04 35.34
N ASN A 157 -26.97 -39.11 34.68
CA ASN A 157 -25.56 -39.50 34.69
C ASN A 157 -24.66 -38.42 34.04
N ILE A 158 -25.16 -37.67 33.05
CA ILE A 158 -24.45 -36.52 32.45
C ILE A 158 -24.30 -35.41 33.48
N LYS A 159 -25.36 -35.13 34.23
CA LYS A 159 -25.35 -34.13 35.30
C LYS A 159 -24.32 -34.48 36.37
N GLU A 160 -24.23 -35.76 36.78
CA GLU A 160 -23.21 -36.21 37.74
C GLU A 160 -21.78 -35.95 37.25
N LEU A 161 -21.49 -36.21 35.97
CA LEU A 161 -20.20 -35.88 35.37
C LEU A 161 -19.96 -34.37 35.34
N CYS A 162 -21.00 -33.58 35.12
CA CYS A 162 -20.93 -32.13 35.12
C CYS A 162 -20.66 -31.56 36.52
N ASP A 163 -21.30 -32.10 37.54
CA ASP A 163 -21.11 -31.73 38.95
C ASP A 163 -19.68 -32.03 39.42
N LYS A 164 -19.08 -33.12 38.91
CA LYS A 164 -17.64 -33.42 39.05
C LYS A 164 -16.71 -32.47 38.28
N GLY A 165 -17.26 -31.49 37.58
CA GLY A 165 -16.51 -30.51 36.79
C GLY A 165 -15.89 -31.07 35.51
N LEU A 166 -16.19 -32.32 35.14
CA LEU A 166 -15.53 -33.00 34.02
C LEU A 166 -15.83 -32.36 32.67
N HIS A 167 -16.96 -31.68 32.53
CA HIS A 167 -17.29 -30.88 31.35
C HIS A 167 -16.43 -29.61 31.20
N LYS A 168 -15.81 -29.09 32.26
CA LYS A 168 -15.01 -27.84 32.25
C LYS A 168 -13.60 -28.06 31.72
N PHE A 169 -13.04 -27.10 30.98
CA PHE A 169 -11.60 -27.08 30.69
C PHE A 169 -10.84 -26.66 31.96
N ARG A 170 -9.80 -27.42 32.36
CA ARG A 170 -9.00 -27.05 33.54
C ARG A 170 -8.27 -25.74 33.26
N LYS A 171 -8.33 -24.82 34.21
CA LYS A 171 -7.62 -23.53 34.17
C LYS A 171 -6.09 -23.74 34.12
N GLU A 172 -5.61 -24.84 34.69
CA GLU A 172 -4.21 -25.26 34.79
C GLU A 172 -3.53 -25.54 33.44
N TYR A 173 -4.30 -25.88 32.38
CA TYR A 173 -3.71 -26.09 31.04
C TYR A 173 -3.20 -24.79 30.41
N TYR A 174 -3.69 -23.64 30.88
CA TYR A 174 -3.15 -22.33 30.49
C TYR A 174 -1.82 -22.04 31.18
N GLU A 175 -1.60 -22.50 32.41
CA GLU A 175 -0.39 -22.20 33.18
C GLU A 175 0.81 -23.00 32.65
N GLY A 176 0.63 -24.27 32.27
CA GLY A 176 1.70 -25.09 31.70
C GLY A 176 2.19 -24.63 30.32
N ILE A 177 1.30 -24.10 29.47
CA ILE A 177 1.70 -23.48 28.20
C ILE A 177 2.40 -22.15 28.48
N MET A 178 1.90 -21.34 29.41
CA MET A 178 2.51 -20.04 29.73
C MET A 178 3.90 -20.17 30.38
N ASP A 179 4.22 -21.30 31.01
CA ASP A 179 5.56 -21.61 31.50
C ASP A 179 6.58 -21.85 30.37
N GLU A 180 6.16 -22.46 29.25
CA GLU A 180 6.99 -22.59 28.02
C GLU A 180 7.23 -21.25 27.31
N TYR A 181 6.36 -20.27 27.54
CA TYR A 181 6.45 -18.91 26.97
C TYR A 181 6.73 -17.83 28.02
N LYS A 182 7.30 -18.18 29.19
CA LYS A 182 7.66 -17.23 30.24
C LYS A 182 8.59 -16.10 29.74
N ASP A 183 9.44 -16.42 28.77
CA ASP A 183 10.34 -15.45 28.14
C ASP A 183 9.63 -14.53 27.12
N VAL A 184 8.43 -14.90 26.66
CA VAL A 184 7.65 -14.14 25.64
C VAL A 184 6.50 -13.36 26.28
N THR A 185 6.00 -13.80 27.45
CA THR A 185 4.91 -13.13 28.19
C THR A 185 5.32 -11.80 28.83
N GLN A 186 6.60 -11.45 28.84
CA GLN A 186 7.06 -10.10 29.21
C GLN A 186 6.77 -9.03 28.14
N CYS A 187 6.43 -9.42 26.90
CA CYS A 187 6.37 -8.42 25.83
C CYS A 187 5.02 -7.71 25.66
N ILE A 188 3.87 -8.28 26.05
CA ILE A 188 2.58 -7.56 25.92
C ILE A 188 1.58 -7.96 27.01
N ILE A 189 1.42 -7.10 28.02
CA ILE A 189 0.27 -7.07 28.95
C ILE A 189 -0.38 -5.69 28.80
N TRP A 190 -1.65 -5.61 28.38
CA TRP A 190 -2.48 -4.44 28.65
C TRP A 190 -3.07 -4.61 30.05
N PRO A 191 -2.57 -3.91 31.08
CA PRO A 191 -3.07 -4.12 32.44
C PRO A 191 -4.50 -3.61 32.58
N LYS A 192 -5.27 -4.25 33.46
CA LYS A 192 -6.57 -3.74 33.92
C LYS A 192 -6.38 -2.31 34.49
N PRO A 193 -7.37 -1.41 34.35
CA PRO A 193 -7.23 0.05 34.51
C PRO A 193 -6.92 0.56 35.93
N THR A 194 -6.53 -0.30 36.86
CA THR A 194 -6.25 0.03 38.26
C THR A 194 -4.77 0.10 38.61
N LEU A 195 -3.85 -0.33 37.73
CA LEU A 195 -2.42 -0.11 37.92
C LEU A 195 -2.01 1.14 37.13
N GLY A 196 -1.69 2.22 37.83
CA GLY A 196 -1.18 3.44 37.20
C GLY A 196 0.04 3.14 36.33
N PHE A 197 0.02 3.64 35.09
CA PHE A 197 1.16 3.58 34.19
C PHE A 197 2.36 4.28 34.82
N MET A 198 3.27 3.53 35.44
CA MET A 198 4.63 4.04 35.67
C MET A 198 5.45 3.67 34.44
N LEU A 199 5.47 4.58 33.47
CA LEU A 199 6.55 4.64 32.48
C LEU A 199 7.81 5.00 33.29
N SER A 200 8.73 4.05 33.46
CA SER A 200 10.03 4.37 34.05
C SER A 200 10.86 5.14 33.01
N ASP A 201 11.28 6.36 33.36
CA ASP A 201 12.07 7.27 32.50
C ASP A 201 13.35 6.64 31.89
N THR A 202 13.81 5.51 32.40
CA THR A 202 15.08 4.87 32.02
C THR A 202 15.01 3.88 30.86
N TYR A 203 13.82 3.39 30.47
CA TYR A 203 13.68 2.39 29.39
C TYR A 203 12.52 2.63 28.42
N THR A 204 11.67 3.61 28.69
CA THR A 204 10.68 4.05 27.72
C THR A 204 11.29 5.19 26.92
N ARG A 205 11.53 5.00 25.61
CA ARG A 205 11.45 6.16 24.71
C ARG A 205 10.09 6.79 25.00
N PRO A 206 10.02 8.05 25.43
CA PRO A 206 8.74 8.70 25.69
C PRO A 206 7.86 8.45 24.46
N PHE A 207 6.59 8.10 24.66
CA PHE A 207 5.63 8.03 23.55
C PHE A 207 5.61 9.33 22.72
N PHE A 208 6.07 10.42 23.34
CA PHE A 208 6.20 11.77 22.79
C PHE A 208 7.52 12.03 22.06
N GLU A 209 8.53 11.15 22.15
CA GLU A 209 9.65 11.16 21.21
C GLU A 209 9.19 10.45 19.94
N PRO A 210 8.99 11.17 18.82
CA PRO A 210 8.59 10.53 17.59
C PRO A 210 9.64 9.48 17.22
N GLY A 211 9.23 8.22 17.10
CA GLY A 211 10.13 7.14 16.66
C GLY A 211 10.68 7.38 15.25
N SER A 212 10.06 8.29 14.48
CA SER A 212 10.51 8.74 13.16
C SER A 212 11.35 10.02 13.29
N PRO A 213 12.54 10.08 12.66
CA PRO A 213 13.32 11.30 12.61
C PRO A 213 12.59 12.40 11.84
N LYS A 214 13.00 13.65 12.04
CA LYS A 214 12.61 14.75 11.14
C LYS A 214 13.03 14.38 9.71
N TRP A 215 12.12 14.53 8.76
CA TRP A 215 12.44 14.29 7.36
C TRP A 215 13.37 15.39 6.84
N ASP A 216 14.44 14.98 6.15
CA ASP A 216 15.40 15.89 5.52
C ASP A 216 14.92 16.23 4.10
N ILE A 217 13.88 17.07 4.04
CA ILE A 217 13.29 17.55 2.78
C ILE A 217 13.42 19.08 2.76
N PRO A 218 13.92 19.68 1.66
CA PRO A 218 14.07 21.13 1.57
C PRO A 218 12.74 21.87 1.76
N LYS A 219 12.73 22.94 2.56
CA LYS A 219 11.54 23.81 2.68
C LYS A 219 11.18 24.51 1.37
N PRO A 220 12.13 25.08 0.60
CA PRO A 220 11.82 25.68 -0.69
C PRO A 220 11.29 24.64 -1.68
N PHE A 221 10.32 25.03 -2.49
CA PHE A 221 9.79 24.25 -3.60
C PHE A 221 9.59 25.18 -4.81
N VAL A 222 10.19 24.83 -5.94
CA VAL A 222 10.18 25.68 -7.14
C VAL A 222 8.81 25.62 -7.80
N LEU A 223 8.26 26.80 -8.11
CA LEU A 223 7.05 26.95 -8.93
C LEU A 223 7.43 27.68 -10.22
N LYS A 224 7.35 26.96 -11.35
CA LYS A 224 7.60 27.48 -12.70
C LYS A 224 6.27 27.66 -13.43
N ILE A 225 5.87 28.90 -13.74
CA ILE A 225 4.57 29.16 -14.39
C ILE A 225 4.66 29.04 -15.91
N ALA A 226 3.84 28.18 -16.52
CA ALA A 226 3.68 27.96 -17.95
C ALA A 226 2.30 28.48 -18.39
N ALA A 227 2.24 29.77 -18.74
CA ALA A 227 0.98 30.49 -18.78
C ALA A 227 0.12 30.23 -20.04
N CYS A 228 0.74 29.88 -21.18
CA CYS A 228 0.10 29.89 -22.50
C CYS A 228 0.25 28.59 -23.29
N GLY A 229 1.47 28.06 -23.42
CA GLY A 229 1.78 26.87 -24.22
C GLY A 229 1.52 27.00 -25.71
N ALA A 230 1.61 25.87 -26.41
CA ALA A 230 1.48 25.79 -27.86
C ALA A 230 0.10 25.28 -28.35
N TYR A 231 -0.67 24.56 -27.52
CA TYR A 231 -1.77 23.73 -28.03
C TYR A 231 -3.16 24.08 -27.50
N ILE A 232 -3.29 24.50 -26.24
CA ILE A 232 -4.60 24.84 -25.68
C ILE A 232 -5.09 26.13 -26.33
N MET A 233 -6.35 26.11 -26.77
CA MET A 233 -7.01 27.19 -27.50
C MET A 233 -8.24 27.70 -26.73
N PRO A 234 -8.71 28.93 -27.01
CA PRO A 234 -9.93 29.48 -26.42
C PRO A 234 -11.20 28.62 -26.62
N SER A 235 -11.23 27.78 -27.65
CA SER A 235 -12.31 26.81 -27.89
C SER A 235 -12.36 25.68 -26.85
N VAL A 236 -11.24 25.43 -26.15
CA VAL A 236 -11.14 24.44 -25.06
C VAL A 236 -11.21 25.13 -23.70
N ASN A 237 -10.46 26.22 -23.51
CA ASN A 237 -10.54 27.07 -22.32
C ASN A 237 -10.64 28.55 -22.73
N PRO A 238 -11.80 29.21 -22.58
CA PRO A 238 -12.01 30.59 -23.04
C PRO A 238 -11.10 31.62 -22.35
N ASN A 239 -10.46 31.26 -21.23
CA ASN A 239 -9.55 32.13 -20.50
C ASN A 239 -8.10 32.04 -20.97
N GLN A 240 -7.78 31.23 -22.01
CA GLN A 240 -6.41 31.02 -22.45
C GLN A 240 -5.74 32.35 -22.87
N PRO A 241 -4.60 32.74 -22.26
CA PRO A 241 -3.89 33.95 -22.68
C PRO A 241 -3.13 33.67 -23.98
N LEU A 242 -3.36 34.47 -25.02
CA LEU A 242 -2.69 34.32 -26.32
C LEU A 242 -1.85 35.54 -26.71
N THR A 243 -2.26 36.75 -26.32
CA THR A 243 -1.52 37.98 -26.64
C THR A 243 -0.35 38.16 -25.68
N GLN A 244 0.71 38.85 -26.13
CA GLN A 244 1.90 39.14 -25.34
C GLN A 244 1.52 39.82 -24.02
N ALA A 245 0.68 40.86 -24.08
CA ALA A 245 0.18 41.56 -22.90
C ALA A 245 -0.58 40.65 -21.91
N ALA A 246 -1.43 39.74 -22.41
CA ALA A 246 -2.15 38.80 -21.55
C ALA A 246 -1.20 37.78 -20.92
N ILE A 247 -0.19 37.30 -21.66
CA ILE A 247 0.84 36.40 -21.15
C ILE A 247 1.64 37.10 -20.04
N ASN A 248 2.11 38.32 -20.27
CA ASN A 248 2.79 39.13 -19.25
C ASN A 248 1.94 39.29 -17.99
N GLU A 249 0.67 39.70 -18.13
CA GLU A 249 -0.22 39.89 -16.97
C GLU A 249 -0.38 38.61 -16.13
N GLN A 250 -0.57 37.47 -16.79
CA GLN A 250 -0.75 36.17 -16.14
C GLN A 250 0.54 35.72 -15.43
N VAL A 251 1.70 35.90 -16.06
CA VAL A 251 3.01 35.57 -15.49
C VAL A 251 3.35 36.49 -14.33
N GLU A 252 3.17 37.80 -14.47
CA GLU A 252 3.44 38.81 -13.45
C GLU A 252 2.65 38.54 -12.16
N LYS A 253 1.33 38.38 -12.28
CA LYS A 253 0.47 38.06 -11.13
C LYS A 253 0.83 36.72 -10.48
N SER A 254 1.31 35.76 -11.26
CA SER A 254 1.76 34.47 -10.75
C SER A 254 3.08 34.59 -9.97
N ILE A 255 4.00 35.45 -10.44
CA ILE A 255 5.26 35.76 -9.74
C ILE A 255 4.98 36.44 -8.40
N ASP A 256 4.09 37.43 -8.40
CA ASP A 256 3.70 38.18 -7.20
C ASP A 256 3.07 37.26 -6.11
N LEU A 257 2.54 36.09 -6.51
CA LEU A 257 1.99 35.07 -5.62
C LEU A 257 2.98 33.98 -5.19
N GLY A 258 4.18 33.93 -5.78
CA GLY A 258 5.24 33.01 -5.37
C GLY A 258 5.86 32.15 -6.48
N ALA A 259 5.45 32.29 -7.75
CA ALA A 259 6.22 31.69 -8.84
C ALA A 259 7.59 32.39 -8.96
N CYS A 260 8.66 31.61 -9.06
CA CYS A 260 10.02 32.17 -9.17
C CYS A 260 10.66 31.96 -10.54
N ALA A 261 9.96 31.23 -11.40
CA ALA A 261 10.35 30.99 -12.77
C ALA A 261 9.12 31.01 -13.68
N CYS A 262 9.32 31.28 -14.96
CA CYS A 262 8.28 31.16 -15.97
C CYS A 262 8.78 30.42 -17.20
N HIS A 263 7.88 29.70 -17.85
CA HIS A 263 8.07 29.07 -19.15
C HIS A 263 7.31 29.86 -20.22
N ILE A 264 8.00 30.26 -21.30
CA ILE A 264 7.47 31.17 -22.30
C ILE A 264 7.24 30.46 -23.64
N HIS A 265 6.00 30.56 -24.10
CA HIS A 265 5.55 30.40 -25.47
C HIS A 265 4.95 31.72 -25.95
N VAL A 266 4.97 31.97 -27.25
CA VAL A 266 4.24 33.08 -27.88
C VAL A 266 3.35 32.56 -29.01
N ARG A 267 2.25 33.28 -29.26
CA ARG A 267 1.28 32.95 -30.30
C ARG A 267 1.25 34.03 -31.39
N ASP A 268 0.94 33.60 -32.60
CA ASP A 268 0.62 34.49 -33.72
C ASP A 268 -0.79 35.08 -33.57
N ASP A 269 -1.21 35.91 -34.53
CA ASP A 269 -2.52 36.59 -34.48
C ASP A 269 -3.71 35.63 -34.68
N ASN A 270 -3.46 34.41 -35.16
CA ASN A 270 -4.46 33.34 -35.25
C ASN A 270 -4.48 32.47 -33.98
N GLY A 271 -3.64 32.78 -32.99
CA GLY A 271 -3.47 31.98 -31.78
C GLY A 271 -2.62 30.73 -31.99
N MET A 272 -1.95 30.57 -33.12
CA MET A 272 -1.06 29.43 -33.38
C MET A 272 0.30 29.64 -32.73
N HIS A 273 0.94 28.55 -32.29
CA HIS A 273 2.30 28.58 -31.76
C HIS A 273 3.29 29.12 -32.80
N THR A 274 4.22 29.97 -32.38
CA THR A 274 5.24 30.58 -33.25
C THR A 274 6.55 30.83 -32.52
N LEU A 275 7.65 30.87 -33.27
CA LEU A 275 8.98 31.25 -32.79
C LEU A 275 9.39 32.69 -33.17
N ASP A 276 8.40 33.57 -33.38
CA ASP A 276 8.64 34.97 -33.70
C ASP A 276 9.42 35.68 -32.58
N LEU A 277 10.69 36.00 -32.86
CA LEU A 277 11.60 36.64 -31.91
C LEU A 277 11.09 37.99 -31.42
N LYS A 278 10.39 38.77 -32.26
CA LYS A 278 9.85 40.07 -31.84
C LYS A 278 8.79 39.88 -30.76
N ARG A 279 7.93 38.88 -30.91
CA ARG A 279 6.91 38.56 -29.91
C ARG A 279 7.53 38.03 -28.62
N PHE A 280 8.61 37.26 -28.70
CA PHE A 280 9.37 36.86 -27.51
C PHE A 280 9.96 38.06 -26.78
N HIS A 281 10.62 39.00 -27.50
CA HIS A 281 11.15 40.25 -26.93
C HIS A 281 10.06 41.05 -26.22
N GLU A 282 8.88 41.21 -26.84
CA GLU A 282 7.73 41.89 -26.23
C GLU A 282 7.31 41.28 -24.87
N VAL A 283 7.49 39.96 -24.67
CA VAL A 283 7.19 39.33 -23.38
C VAL A 283 8.38 39.42 -22.42
N ILE A 284 9.56 39.01 -22.88
CA ILE A 284 10.75 38.84 -22.04
C ILE A 284 11.27 40.19 -21.55
N ASP A 285 11.35 41.20 -22.41
CA ASP A 285 11.86 42.52 -22.05
C ASP A 285 10.99 43.16 -20.96
N ASN A 286 9.67 43.00 -21.04
CA ASN A 286 8.74 43.48 -20.02
C ASN A 286 8.95 42.78 -18.68
N LEU A 287 9.11 41.46 -18.67
CA LEU A 287 9.38 40.69 -17.45
C LEU A 287 10.74 41.06 -16.85
N ARG A 288 11.77 41.24 -17.69
CA ARG A 288 13.11 41.65 -17.28
C ARG A 288 13.13 43.07 -16.74
N ALA A 289 12.44 44.01 -17.37
CA ALA A 289 12.33 45.39 -16.90
C ALA A 289 11.65 45.47 -15.53
N LYS A 290 10.67 44.60 -15.25
CA LYS A 290 9.91 44.62 -13.99
C LYS A 290 10.60 43.88 -12.85
N TYR A 291 11.11 42.67 -13.10
CA TYR A 291 11.64 41.79 -12.04
C TYR A 291 13.15 41.67 -12.03
N GLY A 292 13.84 42.13 -13.07
CA GLY A 292 15.27 41.88 -13.25
C GLY A 292 15.57 40.40 -13.48
N LYS A 293 16.86 40.09 -13.67
CA LYS A 293 17.31 38.69 -13.78
C LYS A 293 17.42 38.06 -12.40
N GLU A 294 17.78 38.82 -11.37
CA GLU A 294 17.96 38.37 -10.00
C GLU A 294 16.69 37.77 -9.37
N ASN A 295 15.50 38.28 -9.69
CA ASN A 295 14.25 37.80 -9.07
C ASN A 295 13.44 36.82 -9.92
N LEU A 296 13.76 36.64 -11.21
CA LEU A 296 13.01 35.77 -12.12
C LEU A 296 13.92 34.92 -13.00
N LEU A 297 13.75 33.61 -12.94
CA LEU A 297 14.35 32.68 -13.91
C LEU A 297 13.43 32.50 -15.12
N ILE A 298 13.96 32.67 -16.33
CA ILE A 298 13.18 32.47 -17.56
C ILE A 298 13.61 31.17 -18.23
N ASP A 299 12.60 30.37 -18.53
CA ASP A 299 12.64 29.17 -19.35
C ASP A 299 11.92 29.46 -20.67
N GLY A 300 12.57 29.26 -21.82
CA GLY A 300 11.97 29.57 -23.11
C GLY A 300 11.86 28.34 -23.99
N CYS A 301 10.74 28.19 -24.69
CA CYS A 301 10.53 27.06 -25.59
C CYS A 301 11.08 27.35 -27.01
N PRO A 302 12.04 26.56 -27.51
CA PRO A 302 12.55 26.66 -28.86
C PRO A 302 11.79 25.74 -29.84
N GLU A 303 10.84 24.93 -29.35
CA GLU A 303 10.19 23.88 -30.15
C GLU A 303 9.16 24.47 -31.14
N GLY A 304 8.92 23.79 -32.26
CA GLY A 304 7.95 24.22 -33.27
C GLY A 304 8.52 25.05 -34.42
N GLY A 305 9.85 25.13 -34.54
CA GLY A 305 10.51 25.73 -35.70
C GLY A 305 10.32 24.90 -36.97
N LYS A 306 10.38 25.55 -38.14
CA LYS A 306 10.22 24.90 -39.45
C LYS A 306 11.36 23.93 -39.79
N ASP A 307 12.53 24.17 -39.20
CA ASP A 307 13.73 23.37 -39.34
C ASP A 307 14.60 23.49 -38.08
N PHE A 308 15.73 22.79 -38.06
CA PHE A 308 16.64 22.78 -36.91
C PHE A 308 17.24 24.16 -36.60
N LEU A 309 17.56 24.97 -37.62
CA LEU A 309 18.15 26.28 -37.41
C LEU A 309 17.12 27.27 -36.85
N ASP A 310 15.89 27.21 -37.37
CA ASP A 310 14.76 27.99 -36.88
C ASP A 310 14.48 27.70 -35.40
N THR A 311 14.53 26.42 -35.02
CA THR A 311 14.43 25.94 -33.62
C THR A 311 15.57 26.50 -32.76
N CYS A 312 16.79 26.57 -33.29
CA CYS A 312 17.95 27.06 -32.53
C CYS A 312 18.02 28.60 -32.43
N GLY A 313 17.33 29.34 -33.31
CA GLY A 313 17.37 30.81 -33.35
C GLY A 313 17.09 31.48 -32.01
N PRO A 314 15.98 31.15 -31.32
CA PRO A 314 15.67 31.70 -29.99
C PRO A 314 16.75 31.42 -28.94
N LEU A 315 17.42 30.27 -28.98
CA LEU A 315 18.49 29.93 -28.03
C LEU A 315 19.67 30.90 -28.13
N ILE A 316 19.98 31.34 -29.36
CA ILE A 316 21.08 32.27 -29.61
C ILE A 316 20.66 33.70 -29.29
N GLU A 317 19.46 34.10 -29.70
CA GLU A 317 18.92 35.44 -29.47
C GLU A 317 18.78 35.74 -27.97
N PHE A 318 18.22 34.80 -27.20
CA PHE A 318 17.89 34.99 -25.79
C PHE A 318 18.88 34.34 -24.82
N LYS A 319 20.11 34.04 -25.25
CA LYS A 319 21.14 33.39 -24.40
C LYS A 319 21.42 34.12 -23.08
N ASP A 320 21.26 35.44 -23.06
CA ASP A 320 21.52 36.27 -21.89
C ASP A 320 20.29 36.35 -20.95
N ASP A 321 19.12 35.93 -21.43
CA ASP A 321 17.85 35.94 -20.71
C ASP A 321 17.39 34.56 -20.27
N TRP A 322 17.46 33.57 -21.15
CA TRP A 322 17.06 32.20 -20.86
C TRP A 322 18.13 31.52 -20.03
N GLU A 323 17.69 30.80 -19.01
CA GLU A 323 18.60 30.09 -18.09
C GLU A 323 18.35 28.59 -18.10
N THR A 324 17.11 28.18 -18.39
CA THR A 324 16.76 26.80 -18.68
C THR A 324 15.96 26.73 -19.98
N CYS A 325 15.92 25.56 -20.60
CA CYS A 325 15.19 25.37 -21.84
C CYS A 325 14.81 23.89 -22.00
N PRO A 326 13.56 23.57 -22.38
CA PRO A 326 13.15 22.19 -22.59
C PRO A 326 13.91 21.55 -23.75
N LEU A 327 14.35 20.33 -23.53
CA LEU A 327 14.99 19.48 -24.53
C LEU A 327 14.28 18.12 -24.55
N THR A 328 13.35 17.96 -25.48
CA THR A 328 12.62 16.71 -25.68
C THR A 328 13.54 15.61 -26.23
N CYS A 329 13.56 14.46 -25.56
CA CYS A 329 14.46 13.34 -25.87
C CYS A 329 13.74 12.17 -26.56
N ALA A 330 12.64 12.42 -27.26
CA ALA A 330 11.88 11.39 -27.98
C ALA A 330 10.96 11.98 -29.04
N ALA A 331 10.58 11.15 -30.02
CA ALA A 331 9.40 11.42 -30.82
C ALA A 331 8.17 10.91 -30.05
N VAL A 332 7.18 11.77 -29.83
CA VAL A 332 6.04 11.46 -28.98
C VAL A 332 4.73 11.79 -29.68
N TRP A 333 3.65 11.13 -29.24
CA TRP A 333 2.30 11.50 -29.68
C TRP A 333 1.71 12.53 -28.72
N LEU A 334 1.15 13.59 -29.29
CA LEU A 334 0.35 14.62 -28.63
C LEU A 334 -1.09 14.48 -29.10
N GLY A 335 -1.84 13.59 -28.45
CA GLY A 335 -3.16 13.17 -28.91
C GLY A 335 -3.10 12.59 -30.32
N ASN A 336 -3.69 13.31 -31.30
CA ASN A 336 -3.70 12.90 -32.71
C ASN A 336 -2.55 13.48 -33.52
N LEU A 337 -1.68 14.30 -32.92
CA LEU A 337 -0.53 14.90 -33.57
C LEU A 337 0.73 14.09 -33.24
N LEU A 338 1.46 13.65 -34.26
CA LEU A 338 2.81 13.14 -34.06
C LEU A 338 3.73 14.34 -33.85
N PHE A 339 4.26 14.48 -32.64
CA PHE A 339 5.21 15.52 -32.26
C PHE A 339 6.62 14.98 -32.40
N ILE A 340 7.35 15.47 -33.40
CA ILE A 340 8.72 15.03 -33.69
C ILE A 340 9.72 16.17 -33.51
N PRO A 341 10.14 16.47 -32.27
CA PRO A 341 11.49 16.90 -32.02
C PRO A 341 12.17 15.70 -31.37
N SER A 342 12.81 14.79 -32.08
CA SER A 342 14.12 15.05 -32.68
C SER A 342 14.73 13.68 -32.98
N THR A 343 15.50 13.55 -34.05
CA THR A 343 16.45 12.43 -34.14
C THR A 343 17.50 12.62 -33.05
N SER A 344 18.18 11.56 -32.62
CA SER A 344 19.24 11.67 -31.61
C SER A 344 20.25 12.77 -31.93
N LYS A 345 20.56 12.99 -33.22
CA LYS A 345 21.47 14.06 -33.68
C LYS A 345 20.93 15.47 -33.44
N ALA A 346 19.63 15.68 -33.68
CA ALA A 346 19.02 17.00 -33.43
C ALA A 346 18.96 17.28 -31.92
N THR A 347 18.60 16.29 -31.09
CA THR A 347 18.63 16.43 -29.63
C THR A 347 20.04 16.76 -29.13
N GLN A 348 21.04 16.04 -29.63
CA GLN A 348 22.45 16.27 -29.30
C GLN A 348 22.91 17.67 -29.70
N GLY A 349 22.64 18.09 -30.94
CA GLY A 349 23.01 19.42 -31.42
C GLY A 349 22.35 20.55 -30.63
N MET A 350 21.06 20.41 -30.27
CA MET A 350 20.39 21.37 -29.38
C MET A 350 21.04 21.39 -27.98
N GLY A 351 21.34 20.23 -27.41
CA GLY A 351 22.03 20.15 -26.12
C GLY A 351 23.40 20.81 -26.14
N GLU A 352 24.19 20.59 -27.20
CA GLU A 352 25.49 21.25 -27.41
C GLU A 352 25.36 22.77 -27.50
N ILE A 353 24.37 23.26 -28.26
CA ILE A 353 24.11 24.70 -28.40
C ILE A 353 23.75 25.30 -27.04
N MET A 354 22.76 24.72 -26.34
CA MET A 354 22.31 25.18 -25.02
C MET A 354 23.49 25.29 -24.04
N GLU A 355 24.28 24.22 -23.93
CA GLU A 355 25.46 24.19 -23.07
C GLU A 355 26.55 25.19 -23.49
N SER A 356 26.71 25.45 -24.78
CA SER A 356 27.70 26.43 -25.29
C SER A 356 27.32 27.87 -24.98
N VAL A 357 26.03 28.17 -24.86
CA VAL A 357 25.51 29.52 -24.56
C VAL A 357 25.11 29.70 -23.10
N GLY A 358 25.30 28.68 -22.26
CA GLY A 358 25.05 28.75 -20.81
C GLY A 358 23.59 28.51 -20.42
N ILE A 359 22.75 27.99 -21.33
CA ILE A 359 21.39 27.57 -21.04
C ILE A 359 21.43 26.13 -20.53
N LYS A 360 20.83 25.88 -19.36
CA LYS A 360 20.75 24.55 -18.76
C LYS A 360 19.65 23.71 -19.46
N PRO A 361 19.99 22.58 -20.10
CA PRO A 361 18.97 21.74 -20.72
C PRO A 361 18.07 21.09 -19.67
N GLU A 362 16.76 21.30 -19.81
CA GLU A 362 15.72 20.60 -19.05
C GLU A 362 15.26 19.39 -19.89
N MET A 363 15.79 18.20 -19.59
CA MET A 363 15.50 16.99 -20.35
C MET A 363 14.06 16.54 -20.09
N VAL A 364 13.19 16.74 -21.09
CA VAL A 364 11.76 16.48 -20.95
C VAL A 364 11.47 15.01 -21.24
N CYS A 365 10.86 14.33 -20.28
CA CYS A 365 10.52 12.92 -20.34
C CYS A 365 9.00 12.72 -20.25
N HIS A 366 8.43 12.17 -21.31
CA HIS A 366 6.99 11.90 -21.45
C HIS A 366 6.65 10.47 -21.08
N ASP A 367 7.62 9.56 -21.14
CA ASP A 367 7.54 8.18 -20.67
C ASP A 367 8.90 7.78 -20.05
N LEU A 368 8.98 6.60 -19.42
CA LEU A 368 10.21 6.07 -18.85
C LEU A 368 11.29 5.83 -19.91
N GLY A 369 10.90 5.47 -21.14
CA GLY A 369 11.85 5.30 -22.25
C GLY A 369 12.60 6.58 -22.63
N ASP A 370 11.98 7.75 -22.41
CA ASP A 370 12.60 9.05 -22.70
C ASP A 370 13.75 9.35 -21.74
N ILE A 371 13.68 8.85 -20.50
CA ILE A 371 14.75 8.96 -19.51
C ILE A 371 16.00 8.23 -20.01
N ASP A 372 15.82 7.04 -20.58
CA ASP A 372 16.91 6.26 -21.17
C ASP A 372 17.47 6.88 -22.46
N ASN A 373 16.62 7.53 -23.27
CA ASN A 373 17.08 8.31 -24.41
C ASN A 373 17.88 9.54 -23.96
N ALA A 374 17.40 10.30 -22.98
CA ALA A 374 18.12 11.43 -22.40
C ALA A 374 19.51 10.99 -21.89
N ARG A 375 19.57 9.89 -21.13
CA ARG A 375 20.83 9.28 -20.70
C ARG A 375 21.75 8.98 -21.88
N ARG A 376 21.28 8.18 -22.84
CA ARG A 376 22.09 7.69 -23.96
C ARG A 376 22.54 8.79 -24.91
N TRP A 377 21.68 9.77 -25.17
CA TRP A 377 21.93 10.80 -26.18
C TRP A 377 22.75 11.96 -25.62
N LEU A 378 22.52 12.32 -24.35
CA LEU A 378 23.04 13.57 -23.77
C LEU A 378 24.04 13.36 -22.64
N ILE A 379 23.82 12.36 -21.76
CA ILE A 379 24.66 12.13 -20.58
C ILE A 379 25.86 11.25 -20.92
N ASP A 380 25.63 10.07 -21.50
CA ASP A 380 26.69 9.12 -21.86
C ASP A 380 27.68 9.72 -22.87
N THR A 381 27.22 10.67 -23.68
CA THR A 381 28.02 11.41 -24.67
C THR A 381 28.77 12.59 -24.07
N GLY A 382 28.48 12.97 -22.81
CA GLY A 382 29.10 14.10 -22.11
C GLY A 382 28.64 15.48 -22.59
N ILE A 383 27.53 15.56 -23.35
CA ILE A 383 27.01 16.84 -23.87
C ILE A 383 26.45 17.68 -22.73
N VAL A 384 25.54 17.11 -21.94
CA VAL A 384 24.90 17.82 -20.82
C VAL A 384 25.72 17.65 -19.54
N LYS A 385 25.87 18.73 -18.77
CA LYS A 385 26.68 18.77 -17.56
C LYS A 385 25.85 18.62 -16.29
N LYS A 386 26.46 18.07 -15.23
CA LYS A 386 25.85 17.99 -13.90
C LYS A 386 25.55 19.37 -13.29
N PRO A 387 24.58 19.48 -12.36
CA PRO A 387 23.61 18.44 -11.99
C PRO A 387 22.65 18.18 -13.15
N TYR A 388 22.31 16.91 -13.42
CA TYR A 388 21.40 16.60 -14.52
C TYR A 388 19.98 17.05 -14.17
N TYR A 389 19.30 17.67 -15.13
CA TYR A 389 17.99 18.27 -14.90
C TYR A 389 16.94 17.61 -15.81
N PHE A 390 15.99 16.93 -15.19
CA PHE A 390 14.92 16.20 -15.86
C PHE A 390 13.57 16.86 -15.55
N ARG A 391 12.65 16.80 -16.52
CA ARG A 391 11.24 17.15 -16.32
C ARG A 391 10.34 15.96 -16.61
N ILE A 392 9.58 15.52 -15.61
CA ILE A 392 8.55 14.49 -15.75
C ILE A 392 7.29 15.18 -16.29
N CYS A 393 7.00 14.95 -17.56
CA CYS A 393 5.90 15.56 -18.29
C CYS A 393 4.91 14.47 -18.72
N MET A 394 4.23 13.85 -17.74
CA MET A 394 3.38 12.68 -17.96
C MET A 394 1.93 13.00 -17.63
N GLY A 395 1.00 12.56 -18.47
CA GLY A 395 -0.44 12.69 -18.24
C GLY A 395 -1.25 13.35 -19.34
N GLU A 396 -0.59 13.91 -20.36
CA GLU A 396 -1.26 14.33 -21.59
C GLU A 396 -1.57 13.13 -22.50
N PRO A 397 -2.49 13.28 -23.46
CA PRO A 397 -2.83 12.21 -24.39
C PRO A 397 -1.60 11.69 -25.17
N GLY A 398 -1.24 10.42 -24.96
CA GLY A 398 -0.09 9.77 -25.62
C GLY A 398 1.17 9.71 -24.77
N TRP A 399 1.16 10.26 -23.55
CA TRP A 399 2.28 10.24 -22.60
C TRP A 399 2.01 9.27 -21.44
N GLY A 400 2.97 9.15 -20.53
CA GLY A 400 2.95 8.27 -19.37
C GLY A 400 1.67 8.40 -18.54
N THR A 401 1.24 7.28 -17.95
CA THR A 401 -0.11 7.15 -17.36
C THR A 401 -0.24 7.85 -16.00
N VAL A 402 -1.22 8.76 -15.90
CA VAL A 402 -1.68 9.34 -14.62
C VAL A 402 -3.20 9.26 -14.46
N THR A 403 -3.81 8.25 -15.10
CA THR A 403 -5.27 8.09 -15.24
C THR A 403 -6.04 7.94 -13.93
N ASN A 404 -5.36 7.61 -12.83
CA ASN A 404 -5.92 7.48 -11.49
C ASN A 404 -4.82 7.72 -10.44
N PRO A 405 -5.16 7.88 -9.14
CA PRO A 405 -4.19 8.21 -8.10
C PRO A 405 -3.04 7.20 -7.97
N ARG A 406 -3.30 5.90 -8.15
CA ARG A 406 -2.26 4.86 -8.09
C ARG A 406 -1.30 5.01 -9.27
N ALA A 407 -1.83 5.17 -10.48
CA ALA A 407 -1.02 5.40 -11.67
C ALA A 407 -0.14 6.65 -11.53
N LEU A 408 -0.68 7.77 -11.02
CA LEU A 408 0.09 8.98 -10.75
C LEU A 408 1.27 8.71 -9.79
N MET A 409 1.02 8.04 -8.67
CA MET A 409 2.06 7.70 -7.68
C MET A 409 3.11 6.76 -8.26
N ASP A 410 2.68 5.69 -8.93
CA ASP A 410 3.57 4.69 -9.52
C ASP A 410 4.43 5.30 -10.63
N THR A 411 3.88 6.21 -11.43
CA THR A 411 4.60 6.91 -12.49
C THR A 411 5.68 7.81 -11.95
N TYR A 412 5.37 8.66 -10.96
CA TYR A 412 6.36 9.55 -10.35
C TYR A 412 7.47 8.75 -9.66
N ARG A 413 7.09 7.70 -8.91
CA ARG A 413 8.06 6.82 -8.24
C ARG A 413 9.00 6.16 -9.25
N GLN A 414 8.47 5.50 -10.28
CA GLN A 414 9.29 4.81 -11.28
C GLN A 414 10.23 5.76 -12.04
N ALA A 415 9.74 6.94 -12.42
CA ALA A 415 10.56 7.94 -13.10
C ALA A 415 11.68 8.45 -12.19
N CYS A 416 11.37 8.79 -10.93
CA CYS A 416 12.38 9.23 -9.97
C CYS A 416 13.42 8.14 -9.67
N ASP A 417 12.98 6.90 -9.44
CA ASP A 417 13.88 5.76 -9.19
C ASP A 417 14.84 5.58 -10.38
N ARG A 418 14.31 5.57 -11.62
CA ARG A 418 15.13 5.45 -12.84
C ARG A 418 16.12 6.60 -13.00
N ILE A 419 15.72 7.84 -12.69
CA ILE A 419 16.60 9.01 -12.75
C ILE A 419 17.71 8.93 -11.70
N LEU A 420 17.39 8.50 -10.47
CA LEU A 420 18.37 8.33 -9.39
C LEU A 420 19.38 7.21 -9.67
N GLU A 421 18.97 6.16 -10.39
CA GLU A 421 19.88 5.11 -10.88
C GLU A 421 20.91 5.66 -11.89
N ILE A 422 20.56 6.69 -12.66
CA ILE A 422 21.49 7.36 -13.58
C ILE A 422 22.47 8.22 -12.80
N ASP A 423 21.96 9.07 -11.92
CA ASP A 423 22.77 9.92 -11.05
C ASP A 423 21.95 10.37 -9.83
N PRO A 424 22.43 10.10 -8.60
CA PRO A 424 21.69 10.40 -7.37
C PRO A 424 21.56 11.91 -7.08
N ASP A 425 22.38 12.76 -7.71
CA ASP A 425 22.35 14.21 -7.54
C ASP A 425 21.44 14.91 -8.55
N SER A 426 20.79 14.15 -9.46
CA SER A 426 19.85 14.66 -10.46
C SER A 426 18.73 15.49 -9.84
N LYS A 427 18.26 16.49 -10.58
CA LYS A 427 17.15 17.36 -10.21
C LYS A 427 15.95 17.06 -11.09
N VAL A 428 14.77 17.01 -10.47
CA VAL A 428 13.53 16.70 -11.16
C VAL A 428 12.52 17.84 -10.99
N MET A 429 11.93 18.26 -12.10
CA MET A 429 10.71 19.06 -12.13
C MET A 429 9.55 18.18 -12.59
N VAL A 430 8.36 18.35 -12.00
CA VAL A 430 7.15 17.68 -12.49
C VAL A 430 6.23 18.68 -13.19
N SER A 431 5.57 18.29 -14.27
CA SER A 431 4.53 19.12 -14.90
C SER A 431 3.17 18.85 -14.26
N MET A 432 2.34 19.89 -14.16
CA MET A 432 0.94 19.82 -13.71
C MET A 432 0.03 19.21 -14.79
N SER A 433 0.46 18.13 -15.43
CA SER A 433 -0.21 17.55 -16.59
C SER A 433 -1.38 16.65 -16.22
N GLY A 434 -2.34 16.55 -17.14
CA GLY A 434 -3.53 15.72 -16.98
C GLY A 434 -4.59 16.25 -16.00
N ARG A 435 -5.65 15.46 -15.83
CA ARG A 435 -6.86 15.84 -15.07
C ARG A 435 -6.61 16.10 -13.58
N ALA A 436 -5.66 15.39 -12.98
CA ALA A 436 -5.29 15.52 -11.58
C ALA A 436 -3.96 16.27 -11.38
N GLY A 437 -3.55 17.12 -12.34
CA GLY A 437 -2.24 17.77 -12.34
C GLY A 437 -1.88 18.45 -11.02
N ILE A 438 -2.80 19.21 -10.42
CA ILE A 438 -2.58 19.89 -9.13
C ILE A 438 -2.30 18.91 -7.97
N TRP A 439 -2.88 17.70 -8.01
CA TRP A 439 -2.57 16.64 -7.04
C TRP A 439 -1.17 16.06 -7.29
N GLY A 440 -0.76 15.95 -8.55
CA GLY A 440 0.62 15.61 -8.92
C GLY A 440 1.61 16.58 -8.30
N VAL A 441 1.33 17.88 -8.36
CA VAL A 441 2.18 18.91 -7.73
C VAL A 441 2.28 18.72 -6.21
N MET A 442 1.15 18.47 -5.53
CA MET A 442 1.16 18.21 -4.08
C MET A 442 1.90 16.92 -3.73
N LEU A 443 1.74 15.86 -4.54
CA LEU A 443 2.49 14.62 -4.38
C LEU A 443 3.99 14.87 -4.52
N ALA A 444 4.42 15.62 -5.53
CA ALA A 444 5.81 16.02 -5.74
C ALA A 444 6.36 16.83 -4.55
N ALA A 445 5.58 17.76 -4.01
CA ALA A 445 5.94 18.53 -2.82
C ALA A 445 6.08 17.65 -1.56
N MET A 446 5.38 16.51 -1.47
CA MET A 446 5.56 15.54 -0.39
C MET A 446 6.73 14.56 -0.65
N TYR A 447 6.98 14.20 -1.92
CA TYR A 447 7.96 13.19 -2.31
C TYR A 447 9.39 13.56 -1.88
N GLY A 448 9.76 14.84 -2.02
CA GLY A 448 11.11 15.31 -1.72
C GLY A 448 12.13 15.01 -2.84
N PRO A 449 13.45 15.07 -2.56
CA PRO A 449 14.48 14.80 -3.55
C PRO A 449 14.27 13.44 -4.27
N PRO A 450 14.47 13.37 -5.59
CA PRO A 450 15.13 14.35 -6.44
C PRO A 450 14.24 15.50 -6.94
N ILE A 451 12.95 15.51 -6.58
CA ILE A 451 12.00 16.52 -7.02
C ILE A 451 12.26 17.85 -6.30
N ILE A 452 12.56 18.88 -7.08
CA ILE A 452 12.85 20.23 -6.59
C ILE A 452 11.69 21.21 -6.77
N GLY A 453 10.72 20.87 -7.62
CA GLY A 453 9.61 21.74 -7.91
C GLY A 453 8.64 21.21 -8.95
N ALA A 454 7.72 22.07 -9.36
CA ALA A 454 6.75 21.80 -10.39
C ALA A 454 6.64 22.95 -11.40
N ARG A 455 6.44 22.57 -12.66
CA ARG A 455 5.93 23.43 -13.71
C ARG A 455 4.40 23.35 -13.71
N ILE A 456 3.75 24.49 -13.64
CA ILE A 456 2.31 24.62 -13.44
C ILE A 456 1.76 25.64 -14.42
N GLY A 457 0.48 25.56 -14.77
CA GLY A 457 -0.19 26.60 -15.55
C GLY A 457 -1.18 26.06 -16.57
N MET A 458 -1.84 26.99 -17.26
CA MET A 458 -2.85 26.73 -18.28
C MET A 458 -2.27 26.14 -19.57
N GLU A 459 -0.95 26.05 -19.69
CA GLU A 459 -0.28 25.24 -20.71
C GLU A 459 -0.38 23.75 -20.44
N ASP A 460 -0.22 23.36 -19.17
CA ASP A 460 -0.02 21.96 -18.79
C ASP A 460 -1.35 21.27 -18.46
N SER A 461 -2.40 22.00 -18.09
CA SER A 461 -3.72 21.42 -17.87
C SER A 461 -4.83 22.43 -18.11
N ILE A 462 -6.00 21.90 -18.48
CA ILE A 462 -7.24 22.67 -18.59
C ILE A 462 -8.07 22.62 -17.30
N TRP A 463 -7.81 21.65 -16.42
CA TRP A 463 -8.66 21.34 -15.27
C TRP A 463 -8.04 21.84 -13.96
N MET A 464 -8.87 22.43 -13.09
CA MET A 464 -8.42 22.87 -11.77
C MET A 464 -8.34 21.71 -10.76
N ARG A 465 -9.31 20.79 -10.78
CA ARG A 465 -9.41 19.65 -9.84
C ARG A 465 -9.80 18.37 -10.57
N PRO A 466 -9.45 17.19 -10.03
CA PRO A 466 -9.75 15.94 -10.73
C PRO A 466 -11.24 15.58 -10.76
N PHE A 467 -12.00 16.01 -9.75
CA PHE A 467 -13.39 15.58 -9.57
C PHE A 467 -14.42 16.47 -10.26
N ASP A 468 -14.05 17.71 -10.56
CA ASP A 468 -14.94 18.73 -11.10
C ASP A 468 -14.54 19.05 -12.53
N ASP A 469 -15.51 19.35 -13.40
CA ASP A 469 -15.25 19.87 -14.76
C ASP A 469 -14.96 21.39 -14.76
N GLU A 470 -14.46 21.92 -13.63
CA GLU A 470 -14.04 23.31 -13.54
C GLU A 470 -12.74 23.51 -14.32
N VAL A 471 -12.83 24.29 -15.40
CA VAL A 471 -11.66 24.74 -16.13
C VAL A 471 -10.93 25.84 -15.36
N ILE A 472 -9.62 25.91 -15.54
CA ILE A 472 -8.80 26.96 -14.91
C ILE A 472 -9.25 28.34 -15.42
N LYS A 473 -9.49 29.26 -14.46
CA LYS A 473 -9.91 30.65 -14.74
C LYS A 473 -8.74 31.55 -15.13
N ASP A 474 -7.62 31.39 -14.44
CA ASP A 474 -6.39 32.14 -14.67
C ASP A 474 -5.21 31.41 -14.01
N ASN A 475 -4.00 31.71 -14.49
CA ASN A 475 -2.76 31.16 -13.95
C ASN A 475 -2.51 31.52 -12.47
N PRO A 476 -2.71 32.79 -12.03
CA PRO A 476 -2.55 33.18 -10.62
C PRO A 476 -3.36 32.34 -9.64
N SER A 477 -4.59 31.94 -10.00
CA SER A 477 -5.44 31.10 -9.14
C SER A 477 -4.84 29.73 -8.86
N ILE A 478 -4.15 29.13 -9.84
CA ILE A 478 -3.41 27.88 -9.67
C ILE A 478 -2.27 28.07 -8.66
N VAL A 479 -1.47 29.12 -8.85
CA VAL A 479 -0.34 29.43 -7.96
C VAL A 479 -0.83 29.63 -6.53
N ALA A 480 -1.89 30.41 -6.34
CA ALA A 480 -2.46 30.67 -5.02
C ALA A 480 -2.90 29.38 -4.30
N GLU A 481 -3.55 28.45 -5.00
CA GLU A 481 -3.96 27.17 -4.41
C GLU A 481 -2.76 26.27 -4.06
N ILE A 482 -1.73 26.23 -4.92
CA ILE A 482 -0.51 25.46 -4.67
C ILE A 482 0.27 26.04 -3.50
N VAL A 483 0.39 27.37 -3.40
CA VAL A 483 1.08 28.04 -2.29
C VAL A 483 0.41 27.71 -0.95
N LYS A 484 -0.92 27.76 -0.87
CA LYS A 484 -1.66 27.30 0.32
C LYS A 484 -1.37 25.83 0.65
N GLY A 485 -1.28 24.98 -0.37
CA GLY A 485 -0.92 23.57 -0.22
C GLY A 485 0.50 23.39 0.32
N LEU A 486 1.47 24.16 -0.17
CA LEU A 486 2.84 24.15 0.34
C LEU A 486 2.90 24.60 1.81
N GLU A 487 2.19 25.68 2.15
CA GLU A 487 2.08 26.17 3.53
C GLU A 487 1.52 25.09 4.47
N PHE A 488 0.47 24.39 4.04
CA PHE A 488 -0.11 23.25 4.77
C PHE A 488 0.92 22.13 5.00
N LEU A 489 1.79 21.87 4.03
CA LEU A 489 2.89 20.89 4.15
C LEU A 489 4.09 21.43 4.93
N GLY A 490 4.06 22.68 5.42
CA GLY A 490 5.20 23.31 6.11
C GLY A 490 6.36 23.70 5.17
N ARG A 491 6.09 23.78 3.86
CA ARG A 491 7.01 24.22 2.81
C ARG A 491 6.70 25.65 2.38
N ARG A 492 7.55 26.23 1.52
CA ARG A 492 7.32 27.55 0.91
C ARG A 492 7.78 27.58 -0.54
N PRO A 493 7.29 28.51 -1.36
CA PRO A 493 7.88 28.77 -2.66
C PRO A 493 9.39 29.10 -2.56
N ALA A 494 10.15 28.60 -3.53
CA ALA A 494 11.55 28.94 -3.69
C ALA A 494 11.73 30.33 -4.32
N THR A 495 12.88 30.95 -4.11
CA THR A 495 13.31 32.14 -4.87
C THR A 495 14.03 31.72 -6.16
N ALA A 496 14.18 32.65 -7.11
CA ALA A 496 14.90 32.37 -8.36
C ALA A 496 16.37 31.95 -8.09
N ASN A 497 17.04 32.56 -7.12
CA ASN A 497 18.41 32.18 -6.76
C ASN A 497 18.51 30.83 -6.03
N GLU A 498 17.51 30.44 -5.24
CA GLU A 498 17.44 29.07 -4.70
C GLU A 498 17.27 28.05 -5.82
N TYR A 499 16.43 28.36 -6.83
CA TYR A 499 16.28 27.49 -7.99
C TYR A 499 17.58 27.38 -8.80
N ARG A 500 18.26 28.49 -9.08
CA ARG A 500 19.58 28.50 -9.74
C ARG A 500 20.58 27.62 -9.01
N GLU A 501 20.66 27.76 -7.69
CA GLU A 501 21.55 26.95 -6.85
C GLU A 501 21.26 25.45 -6.96
N MET A 502 19.98 25.05 -6.94
CA MET A 502 19.58 23.65 -7.16
C MET A 502 20.07 23.11 -8.50
N LEU A 503 20.11 23.94 -9.54
CA LEU A 503 20.56 23.59 -10.90
C LEU A 503 22.06 23.77 -11.14
N GLY A 504 22.81 24.27 -10.15
CA GLY A 504 24.23 24.59 -10.31
C GLY A 504 24.49 25.84 -11.18
N LEU A 505 23.48 26.69 -11.36
CA LEU A 505 23.60 27.95 -12.08
C LEU A 505 24.13 29.07 -11.17
N PRO A 506 24.86 30.07 -11.70
CA PRO A 506 25.35 31.19 -10.91
C PRO A 506 24.20 31.99 -10.28
N LYS A 507 24.32 32.33 -8.99
CA LYS A 507 23.39 33.27 -8.36
C LYS A 507 23.55 34.65 -9.01
N VAL A 508 22.43 35.33 -9.21
CA VAL A 508 22.39 36.68 -9.76
C VAL A 508 22.03 37.63 -8.62
N PHE A 509 22.92 38.58 -8.34
CA PHE A 509 22.72 39.59 -7.32
C PHE A 509 22.51 40.94 -7.98
N ASP A 510 21.66 41.76 -7.36
CA ASP A 510 21.43 43.14 -7.79
C ASP A 510 22.77 43.90 -7.81
N LYS A 511 23.02 44.65 -8.90
CA LYS A 511 24.18 45.53 -9.01
C LYS A 511 23.87 46.82 -8.24
N LYS A 512 23.90 46.76 -6.91
CA LYS A 512 23.85 47.97 -6.08
C LYS A 512 25.14 48.76 -6.15
#